data_AF-A0ABD1WWY9-F1
#
_entry.id   AF-A0ABD1WWY9-F1
#
_cell.length_a   1.000
_cell.length_b   1.000
_cell.length_c   1.000
_cell.angle_alpha   90.00
_cell.angle_beta   90.00
_cell.angle_gamma   90.00
#
_symmetry.space_group_name_H-M   'P 1'
#
loop_
_entity.id
_entity.type
_entity.pdbx_description
1 polymer ?
#
loop_
_entity_poly.entity_id
_entity_poly.type
_entity_poly.pdbx_seq_one_letter_code
_entity_poly.pdbx_strand_id
1 'polypeptide(L)'
;MNDLFPGSFSRLRGQDQSPQPPNSHNVEMTNSPSTGGVNLDKFFQDVEAIKDELRDLETLYSQLQAAHEQSKVLHNAKAVKDLRAKMDNDIAISLKKAKVIKVRLEGLDRSNAANRSIPGCGSGSSSDRTRTSVVNGLRKKLQDIMNRFNDLRQKMNSEYRKPSKEGTTQLQGKTLMRKS
;
A
#
# COMPACT_ATOMS: atom_id res chain seq x y z
N MET A 1 61.66 -37.89 -6.36
CA MET A 1 60.94 -39.17 -6.39
C MET A 1 59.64 -38.99 -7.15
N ASN A 2 59.45 -39.85 -8.15
CA ASN A 2 58.20 -40.21 -8.85
C ASN A 2 57.80 -39.38 -10.07
N ASP A 3 58.54 -39.64 -11.15
CA ASP A 3 58.02 -39.71 -12.52
C ASP A 3 56.85 -40.69 -12.63
N LEU A 4 55.79 -40.32 -13.34
CA LEU A 4 54.91 -41.26 -14.03
C LEU A 4 54.45 -40.65 -15.37
N PHE A 5 55.04 -41.17 -16.45
CA PHE A 5 54.69 -40.99 -17.86
C PHE A 5 53.35 -41.74 -18.22
N PRO A 6 52.97 -41.96 -19.50
CA PRO A 6 52.06 -41.11 -20.28
C PRO A 6 50.93 -41.91 -21.00
N GLY A 7 49.76 -41.32 -21.18
CA GLY A 7 48.69 -41.91 -21.99
C GLY A 7 48.71 -41.40 -23.43
N SER A 8 49.57 -41.97 -24.29
CA SER A 8 49.54 -41.77 -25.74
C SER A 8 48.27 -42.33 -26.36
N PHE A 9 47.56 -41.52 -27.16
CA PHE A 9 46.96 -41.99 -28.41
C PHE A 9 47.11 -40.89 -29.46
N SER A 10 48.06 -41.09 -30.36
CA SER A 10 48.09 -40.40 -31.65
C SER A 10 47.38 -41.27 -32.70
N ARG A 11 46.83 -40.56 -33.70
CA ARG A 11 46.40 -41.00 -35.04
C ARG A 11 44.91 -41.30 -35.18
N LEU A 12 44.18 -40.34 -35.74
CA LEU A 12 43.89 -40.42 -37.16
C LEU A 12 43.79 -39.02 -37.78
N ARG A 13 44.71 -38.80 -38.72
CA ARG A 13 44.69 -37.76 -39.74
C ARG A 13 43.48 -38.01 -40.63
N GLY A 14 42.51 -37.09 -40.62
CA GLY A 14 41.45 -36.99 -41.61
C GLY A 14 41.26 -35.52 -41.95
N GLN A 15 41.58 -35.15 -43.18
CA GLN A 15 41.20 -33.88 -43.78
C GLN A 15 39.67 -33.87 -43.91
N ASP A 16 38.99 -32.85 -43.41
CA ASP A 16 37.82 -32.28 -44.06
C ASP A 16 37.59 -30.84 -43.58
N GLN A 17 37.28 -29.97 -44.54
CA GLN A 17 37.05 -28.55 -44.40
C GLN A 17 35.71 -28.31 -43.69
N SER A 18 35.67 -27.42 -42.69
CA SER A 18 34.47 -26.59 -42.48
C SER A 18 34.73 -25.37 -41.61
N PRO A 19 33.96 -24.29 -41.81
CA PRO A 19 34.34 -22.92 -41.48
C PRO A 19 34.07 -22.59 -40.01
N GLN A 20 34.71 -21.50 -39.58
CA GLN A 20 34.55 -20.80 -38.32
C GLN A 20 33.07 -20.73 -37.86
N PRO A 21 32.77 -20.83 -36.56
CA PRO A 21 31.49 -20.39 -36.03
C PRO A 21 31.53 -18.88 -35.74
N PRO A 22 30.81 -18.01 -36.47
CA PRO A 22 30.41 -16.72 -35.94
C PRO A 22 29.05 -16.93 -35.28
N ASN A 23 29.02 -17.10 -33.97
CA ASN A 23 27.82 -16.80 -33.18
C ASN A 23 28.24 -16.67 -31.71
N SER A 24 29.02 -15.62 -31.46
CA SER A 24 28.81 -14.88 -30.22
C SER A 24 27.33 -14.54 -30.18
N HIS A 25 26.60 -15.11 -29.24
CA HIS A 25 25.23 -14.72 -28.94
C HIS A 25 25.30 -13.27 -28.44
N ASN A 26 25.36 -12.34 -29.39
CA ASN A 26 25.14 -10.94 -29.16
C ASN A 26 23.72 -10.89 -28.59
N VAL A 27 23.65 -10.66 -27.28
CA VAL A 27 22.41 -10.27 -26.61
C VAL A 27 21.96 -9.04 -27.36
N GLU A 28 21.03 -9.25 -28.30
CA GLU A 28 20.41 -8.20 -29.06
C GLU A 28 19.64 -7.37 -28.04
N MET A 29 20.31 -6.36 -27.47
CA MET A 29 19.63 -5.21 -26.92
C MET A 29 18.86 -4.62 -28.09
N THR A 30 17.65 -5.10 -28.29
CA THR A 30 16.63 -4.40 -29.06
C THR A 30 16.36 -3.10 -28.32
N ASN A 31 17.23 -2.12 -28.60
CA ASN A 31 17.02 -0.73 -28.33
C ASN A 31 15.97 -0.25 -29.33
N SER A 32 14.74 -0.75 -29.17
CA SER A 32 13.59 -0.24 -29.91
C SER A 32 13.37 1.21 -29.47
N PRO A 33 13.27 2.16 -30.43
CA PRO A 33 13.23 3.57 -30.11
C PRO A 33 11.95 3.93 -29.35
N SER A 34 12.17 4.46 -28.15
CA SER A 34 11.47 5.63 -27.56
C SER A 34 9.97 5.62 -27.28
N THR A 35 9.23 4.52 -27.39
CA THR A 35 7.83 4.46 -26.84
C THR A 35 7.78 3.95 -25.40
N GLY A 36 8.78 3.16 -24.98
CA GLY A 36 8.84 2.57 -23.63
C GLY A 36 9.14 3.57 -22.52
N GLY A 37 9.98 4.58 -22.79
CA GLY A 37 10.34 5.63 -21.81
C GLY A 37 9.14 6.50 -21.44
N VAL A 38 8.46 7.06 -22.44
CA VAL A 38 7.28 7.94 -22.25
C VAL A 38 6.13 7.21 -21.52
N ASN A 39 5.99 5.89 -21.70
CA ASN A 39 4.98 5.10 -21.00
C ASN A 39 5.32 4.84 -19.51
N LEU A 40 6.62 4.86 -19.16
CA LEU A 40 7.07 4.76 -17.77
C LEU A 40 6.96 6.10 -17.05
N ASP A 41 7.27 7.23 -17.71
CA ASP A 41 7.13 8.56 -17.11
C ASP A 41 5.70 8.82 -16.63
N LYS A 42 4.71 8.57 -17.49
CA LYS A 42 3.29 8.72 -17.13
C LYS A 42 2.89 7.79 -16.00
N PHE A 43 3.37 6.55 -16.01
CA PHE A 43 3.11 5.58 -14.94
C PHE A 43 3.62 6.08 -13.59
N PHE A 44 4.85 6.60 -13.55
CA PHE A 44 5.42 7.11 -12.31
C PHE A 44 4.74 8.40 -11.83
N GLN A 45 4.27 9.24 -12.76
CA GLN A 45 3.43 10.39 -12.41
C GLN A 45 2.11 9.97 -11.76
N ASP A 46 1.42 8.98 -12.34
CA ASP A 46 0.18 8.43 -11.77
C ASP A 46 0.43 7.76 -10.41
N VAL A 47 1.55 7.06 -10.26
CA VAL A 47 2.00 6.46 -8.99
C VAL A 47 2.26 7.53 -7.91
N GLU A 48 2.97 8.61 -8.23
CA GLU A 48 3.23 9.67 -7.25
C GLU A 48 1.95 10.37 -6.83
N ALA A 49 1.03 10.65 -7.77
CA ALA A 49 -0.26 11.22 -7.44
C ALA A 49 -1.10 10.32 -6.51
N ILE A 50 -1.01 8.98 -6.67
CA ILE A 50 -1.64 8.04 -5.73
C ILE A 50 -0.93 8.06 -4.37
N LYS A 51 0.40 8.16 -4.34
CA LYS A 51 1.16 8.26 -3.09
C LYS A 51 0.80 9.52 -2.31
N ASP A 52 0.57 10.64 -2.98
CA ASP A 52 0.11 11.88 -2.33
C ASP A 52 -1.28 11.72 -1.72
N GLU A 53 -2.23 11.14 -2.45
CA GLU A 53 -3.56 10.85 -1.91
C GLU A 53 -3.51 9.88 -0.72
N LEU A 54 -2.58 8.91 -0.73
CA LEU A 54 -2.33 8.01 0.41
C LEU A 54 -1.76 8.76 1.62
N ARG A 55 -0.82 9.70 1.42
CA ARG A 55 -0.29 10.55 2.51
C ARG A 55 -1.37 11.41 3.14
N ASP A 56 -2.26 11.97 2.31
CA ASP A 56 -3.41 12.73 2.80
C ASP A 56 -4.36 11.86 3.62
N LEU A 57 -4.60 10.62 3.17
CA LEU A 57 -5.43 9.65 3.89
C LEU A 57 -4.81 9.28 5.26
N GLU A 58 -3.48 9.12 5.33
CA GLU A 58 -2.77 8.93 6.60
C GLU A 58 -2.87 10.14 7.52
N THR A 59 -2.80 11.35 6.95
CA THR A 59 -2.95 12.59 7.72
C THR A 59 -4.34 12.69 8.35
N LEU A 60 -5.38 12.36 7.59
CA LEU A 60 -6.75 12.29 8.10
C LEU A 60 -6.90 11.25 9.21
N TYR A 61 -6.24 10.09 9.09
CA TYR A 61 -6.23 9.07 10.13
C TYR A 61 -5.63 9.61 11.43
N SER A 62 -4.46 10.24 11.35
CA SER A 62 -3.79 10.82 12.52
C SER A 62 -4.62 11.93 13.17
N GLN A 63 -5.30 12.77 12.38
CA GLN A 63 -6.19 13.80 12.89
C GLN A 63 -7.41 13.20 13.60
N LEU A 64 -8.04 12.18 13.01
CA LEU A 64 -9.16 11.47 13.62
C LEU A 64 -8.76 10.81 14.94
N GLN A 65 -7.58 10.18 14.98
CA GLN A 65 -7.04 9.56 16.20
C GLN A 65 -6.79 10.62 17.29
N ALA A 66 -6.18 11.76 16.95
CA ALA A 66 -5.94 12.84 17.90
C ALA A 66 -7.26 13.43 18.43
N ALA A 67 -8.25 13.63 17.57
CA ALA A 67 -9.58 14.08 17.96
C ALA A 67 -10.26 13.06 18.89
N HIS A 68 -10.11 11.76 18.63
CA HIS A 68 -10.63 10.71 19.52
C HIS A 68 -9.98 10.76 20.91
N GLU A 69 -8.67 10.90 21.01
CA GLU A 69 -8.00 11.02 22.31
C GLU A 69 -8.40 12.31 23.05
N GLN A 70 -8.55 13.44 22.35
CA GLN A 70 -9.07 14.68 22.93
C GLN A 70 -10.50 14.52 23.47
N SER A 71 -11.33 13.71 22.80
CA SER A 71 -12.72 13.45 23.23
C SER A 71 -12.81 12.80 24.61
N LYS A 72 -11.76 12.07 25.03
CA LYS A 72 -11.70 11.35 26.31
C LYS A 72 -11.41 12.27 27.50
N VAL A 73 -10.76 13.40 27.27
CA VAL A 73 -10.38 14.38 28.33
C VAL A 73 -11.25 15.64 28.32
N LEU A 74 -12.07 15.82 27.27
CA LEU A 74 -12.99 16.94 27.16
C LEU A 74 -14.25 16.69 28.00
N HIS A 75 -14.50 17.56 28.97
CA HIS A 75 -15.69 17.50 29.84
C HIS A 75 -16.78 18.52 29.47
N ASN A 76 -16.52 19.42 28.50
CA ASN A 76 -17.51 20.38 28.02
C ASN A 76 -18.43 19.73 26.96
N ALA A 77 -19.72 19.57 27.30
CA ALA A 77 -20.70 18.93 26.43
C ALA A 77 -20.83 19.56 25.03
N LYS A 78 -20.74 20.90 24.91
CA LYS A 78 -20.77 21.59 23.61
C LYS A 78 -19.53 21.25 22.79
N ALA A 79 -18.36 21.33 23.40
CA ALA A 79 -17.09 21.01 22.75
C ALA A 79 -17.02 19.54 22.30
N VAL A 80 -17.54 18.61 23.11
CA VAL A 80 -17.62 17.18 22.75
C VAL A 80 -18.54 16.97 21.54
N LYS A 81 -19.68 17.67 21.46
CA LYS A 81 -20.58 17.59 20.29
C LYS A 81 -19.90 18.12 19.02
N ASP A 82 -19.25 19.28 19.10
CA ASP A 82 -18.55 19.89 17.97
C ASP A 82 -17.39 18.99 17.49
N LEU A 83 -16.66 18.37 18.42
CA LEU A 83 -15.59 17.41 18.14
C LEU A 83 -16.12 16.14 17.46
N ARG A 84 -17.27 15.61 17.87
CA ARG A 84 -17.91 14.46 17.19
C ARG A 84 -18.30 14.79 15.76
N ALA A 85 -18.92 15.94 15.53
CA ALA A 85 -19.24 16.39 14.18
C ALA A 85 -17.99 16.52 13.29
N LYS A 86 -16.87 16.99 13.86
CA LYS A 86 -15.58 17.01 13.17
C LYS A 86 -15.10 15.59 12.82
N MET A 87 -15.09 14.68 13.78
CA MET A 87 -14.69 13.28 13.55
C MET A 87 -15.54 12.60 12.46
N ASP A 88 -16.86 12.81 12.46
CA ASP A 88 -17.76 12.28 11.44
C ASP A 88 -17.43 12.84 10.04
N ASN A 89 -17.07 14.12 9.95
CA ASN A 89 -16.61 14.73 8.71
C ASN A 89 -15.28 14.14 8.24
N ASP A 90 -14.30 14.00 9.13
CA ASP A 90 -13.00 13.42 8.82
C ASP A 90 -13.15 11.98 8.30
N ILE A 91 -14.07 11.18 8.87
CA ILE A 91 -14.44 9.86 8.36
C ILE A 91 -15.03 9.95 6.95
N ALA A 92 -15.96 10.86 6.71
CA ALA A 92 -16.59 11.02 5.40
C ALA A 92 -15.59 11.43 4.31
N ILE A 93 -14.67 12.35 4.62
CA ILE A 93 -13.59 12.77 3.71
C ILE A 93 -12.66 11.59 3.42
N SER A 94 -12.27 10.84 4.46
CA SER A 94 -11.39 9.66 4.31
C SER A 94 -11.99 8.61 3.38
N LEU A 95 -13.29 8.32 3.51
CA LEU A 95 -14.00 7.39 2.62
C LEU A 95 -14.04 7.89 1.17
N LYS A 96 -14.19 9.20 0.94
CA LYS A 96 -14.14 9.78 -0.40
C LYS A 96 -12.75 9.64 -1.01
N LYS A 97 -11.68 9.96 -0.27
CA LYS A 97 -10.30 9.80 -0.73
C LYS A 97 -9.95 8.34 -1.03
N ALA A 98 -10.36 7.41 -0.15
CA ALA A 98 -10.16 5.98 -0.39
C ALA A 98 -10.80 5.50 -1.71
N LYS A 99 -11.99 6.01 -2.05
CA LYS A 99 -12.65 5.71 -3.33
C LYS A 99 -11.86 6.27 -4.52
N VAL A 100 -11.36 7.51 -4.43
CA VAL A 100 -10.52 8.11 -5.47
C VAL A 100 -9.26 7.28 -5.70
N ILE A 101 -8.56 6.89 -4.63
CA ILE A 101 -7.35 6.06 -4.71
C ILE A 101 -7.68 4.71 -5.38
N LYS A 102 -8.79 4.07 -5.00
CA LYS A 102 -9.22 2.80 -5.60
C LYS A 102 -9.42 2.94 -7.12
N VAL A 103 -10.13 3.98 -7.57
CA VAL A 103 -10.36 4.23 -9.00
C VAL A 103 -9.05 4.50 -9.75
N ARG A 104 -8.11 5.24 -9.13
CA ARG A 104 -6.79 5.48 -9.72
C ARG A 104 -5.96 4.19 -9.83
N LEU A 105 -6.02 3.31 -8.84
CA LEU A 105 -5.37 1.99 -8.88
C LEU A 105 -5.94 1.11 -10.01
N GLU A 106 -7.28 1.09 -10.18
CA GLU A 106 -7.93 0.40 -11.30
C GLU A 106 -7.52 1.00 -12.66
N GLY A 107 -7.26 2.32 -12.71
CA GLY A 107 -6.65 2.99 -13.85
C GLY A 107 -5.25 2.47 -14.16
N LEU A 108 -4.39 2.35 -13.14
CA LEU A 108 -3.05 1.79 -13.27
C LEU A 108 -3.08 0.31 -13.70
N ASP A 109 -4.00 -0.50 -13.18
CA ASP A 109 -4.16 -1.90 -13.60
C ASP A 109 -4.49 -2.00 -15.09
N ARG A 110 -5.41 -1.16 -15.59
CA ARG A 110 -5.74 -1.09 -17.02
C ARG A 110 -4.56 -0.63 -17.86
N SER A 111 -3.80 0.36 -17.39
CA SER A 111 -2.56 0.80 -18.04
C SER A 111 -1.53 -0.32 -18.12
N ASN A 112 -1.34 -1.09 -17.04
CA ASN A 112 -0.44 -2.22 -17.01
C ASN A 112 -0.89 -3.34 -17.97
N ALA A 113 -2.19 -3.62 -18.04
CA ALA A 113 -2.73 -4.59 -18.98
C ALA A 113 -2.49 -4.17 -20.44
N ALA A 114 -2.73 -2.89 -20.78
CA ALA A 114 -2.46 -2.36 -22.12
C ALA A 114 -0.96 -2.38 -22.47
N ASN A 115 -0.09 -2.13 -21.49
CA ASN A 115 1.36 -2.15 -21.69
C ASN A 115 1.88 -3.54 -22.09
N ARG A 116 1.19 -4.63 -21.72
CA ARG A 116 1.57 -6.00 -22.11
C ARG A 116 1.41 -6.31 -23.58
N SER A 117 0.60 -5.54 -24.29
CA SER A 117 0.42 -5.66 -25.74
C SER A 117 1.54 -4.98 -26.54
N ILE A 118 2.44 -4.24 -25.87
CA ILE A 118 3.58 -3.58 -26.52
C ILE A 118 4.73 -4.61 -26.67
N PRO A 119 5.38 -4.68 -27.85
CA PRO A 119 6.55 -5.53 -28.05
C PRO A 119 7.62 -5.31 -26.97
N GLY A 120 8.15 -6.40 -26.41
CA GLY A 120 9.14 -6.35 -25.33
C GLY A 120 8.59 -6.04 -23.92
N CYS A 121 7.30 -5.71 -23.79
CA CYS A 121 6.65 -5.40 -22.51
C CYS A 121 5.63 -6.45 -22.07
N GLY A 122 5.68 -7.66 -22.66
CA GLY A 122 4.77 -8.76 -22.34
C GLY A 122 4.80 -9.19 -20.88
N SER A 123 3.85 -10.07 -20.54
CA SER A 123 3.73 -10.66 -19.20
C SER A 123 5.06 -11.25 -18.73
N GLY A 124 5.48 -10.88 -17.52
CA GLY A 124 6.72 -11.39 -16.92
C GLY A 124 8.00 -10.67 -17.38
N SER A 125 7.91 -9.67 -18.25
CA SER A 125 9.03 -8.77 -18.58
C SER A 125 9.49 -7.96 -17.36
N SER A 126 10.70 -7.41 -17.38
CA SER A 126 11.22 -6.56 -16.30
C SER A 126 10.31 -5.35 -16.03
N SER A 127 9.80 -4.73 -17.11
CA SER A 127 8.84 -3.62 -17.03
C SER A 127 7.51 -4.05 -16.41
N ASP A 128 6.93 -5.17 -16.84
CA ASP A 128 5.69 -5.71 -16.29
C ASP A 128 5.82 -6.08 -14.80
N ARG A 129 6.93 -6.72 -14.41
CA ARG A 129 7.22 -7.07 -13.01
C ARG A 129 7.31 -5.83 -12.13
N THR A 130 8.02 -4.80 -12.60
CA THR A 130 8.19 -3.52 -11.89
C THR A 130 6.85 -2.84 -11.69
N ARG A 131 6.09 -2.65 -12.77
CA ARG A 131 4.78 -1.99 -12.71
C ARG A 131 3.79 -2.74 -11.83
N THR A 132 3.76 -4.07 -11.92
CA THR A 132 2.91 -4.93 -11.09
C THR A 132 3.28 -4.84 -9.61
N SER A 133 4.58 -4.89 -9.28
CA SER A 133 5.06 -4.78 -7.90
C SER A 133 4.68 -3.45 -7.26
N VAL A 134 4.88 -2.34 -7.98
CA VAL A 134 4.53 -1.00 -7.49
C VAL A 134 3.03 -0.87 -7.21
N VAL A 135 2.17 -1.27 -8.17
CA VAL A 135 0.71 -1.21 -7.98
C VAL A 135 0.26 -2.08 -6.81
N ASN A 136 0.82 -3.29 -6.67
CA ASN A 136 0.52 -4.15 -5.54
C ASN A 136 0.94 -3.53 -4.19
N GLY A 137 2.08 -2.83 -4.15
CA GLY A 137 2.52 -2.07 -2.98
C GLY A 137 1.53 -0.97 -2.59
N LEU A 138 1.08 -0.17 -3.55
CA LEU A 138 0.08 0.89 -3.31
C LEU A 138 -1.26 0.31 -2.84
N ARG A 139 -1.70 -0.80 -3.43
CA ARG A 139 -2.95 -1.48 -3.02
C ARG A 139 -2.87 -1.99 -1.57
N LYS A 140 -1.76 -2.63 -1.20
CA LYS A 140 -1.52 -3.06 0.19
C LYS A 140 -1.52 -1.87 1.14
N LYS A 141 -0.86 -0.77 0.77
CA LYS A 141 -0.82 0.43 1.60
C LYS A 141 -2.22 1.02 1.84
N LEU A 142 -3.05 1.11 0.80
CA LEU A 142 -4.45 1.53 0.95
C LEU A 142 -5.21 0.60 1.92
N GLN A 143 -5.06 -0.71 1.74
CA GLN A 143 -5.72 -1.70 2.59
C GLN A 143 -5.30 -1.56 4.06
N ASP A 144 -4.01 -1.39 4.34
CA ASP A 144 -3.50 -1.22 5.69
C ASP A 144 -4.06 0.03 6.37
N ILE A 145 -4.10 1.17 5.67
CA ILE A 145 -4.66 2.42 6.20
C ILE A 145 -6.16 2.25 6.48
N MET A 146 -6.90 1.63 5.55
CA MET A 146 -8.34 1.41 5.71
C MET A 146 -8.68 0.44 6.84
N ASN A 147 -7.86 -0.59 7.07
CA ASN A 147 -8.01 -1.48 8.22
C ASN A 147 -7.84 -0.71 9.53
N ARG A 148 -6.80 0.13 9.65
CA ARG A 148 -6.60 0.99 10.83
C ARG A 148 -7.76 1.95 11.07
N PHE A 149 -8.32 2.53 10.00
CA PHE A 149 -9.52 3.37 10.10
C PHE A 149 -10.73 2.60 10.65
N ASN A 150 -10.95 1.39 10.17
CA ASN A 150 -12.03 0.53 10.66
C ASN A 150 -11.84 0.17 12.13
N ASP A 151 -10.62 -0.20 12.54
CA ASP A 151 -10.29 -0.50 13.93
C ASP A 151 -10.52 0.71 14.84
N LEU A 152 -10.11 1.91 14.42
CA LEU A 152 -10.33 3.15 15.17
C LEU A 152 -11.82 3.47 15.31
N ARG A 153 -12.60 3.30 14.23
CA ARG A 153 -14.06 3.48 14.26
C ARG A 153 -14.75 2.48 15.19
N GLN A 154 -14.31 1.23 15.21
CA GLN A 154 -14.83 0.22 16.12
C GLN A 154 -14.50 0.56 17.59
N LYS A 155 -13.26 0.95 17.88
CA LYS A 155 -12.83 1.38 19.22
C LYS A 155 -13.65 2.57 19.73
N MET A 156 -13.86 3.56 18.87
CA MET A 156 -14.69 4.71 19.18
C MET A 156 -16.12 4.27 19.57
N ASN A 157 -16.74 3.39 18.78
CA ASN A 157 -18.09 2.90 19.06
C ASN A 157 -18.18 2.03 20.33
N SER A 158 -17.16 1.23 20.65
CA SER A 158 -17.16 0.38 21.84
C SER A 158 -17.00 1.19 23.13
N GLU A 159 -16.16 2.22 23.13
CA GLU A 159 -15.93 3.06 24.32
C GLU A 159 -17.14 3.93 24.64
N TYR A 160 -17.89 4.40 23.64
CA TYR A 160 -19.16 5.11 23.87
C TYR A 160 -20.28 4.23 24.43
N ARG A 161 -20.13 2.89 24.43
CA ARG A 161 -21.13 1.96 25.00
C ARG A 161 -20.94 1.72 26.50
N LYS A 162 -19.92 2.27 27.15
CA LYS A 162 -19.83 2.28 28.62
C LYS A 162 -20.51 3.55 29.15
N PRO A 163 -21.81 3.53 29.52
CA PRO A 163 -22.34 4.58 30.36
C PRO A 163 -21.56 4.55 31.68
N SER A 164 -21.00 5.70 32.04
CA SER A 164 -20.46 5.98 33.37
C SER A 164 -21.50 5.60 34.43
N LYS A 165 -21.40 4.41 35.00
CA LYS A 165 -21.98 4.09 36.29
C LYS A 165 -20.99 4.53 37.36
N GLU A 166 -20.78 5.83 37.48
CA GLU A 166 -20.00 6.36 38.58
C GLU A 166 -20.65 7.65 39.06
N GLY A 167 -21.26 7.56 40.26
CA GLY A 167 -21.65 8.72 41.05
C GLY A 167 -23.14 9.00 41.20
N THR A 168 -23.93 8.10 41.82
CA THR A 168 -25.07 8.54 42.66
C THR A 168 -25.54 7.45 43.65
N THR A 169 -24.75 7.11 44.67
CA THR A 169 -25.32 6.44 45.86
C THR A 169 -24.53 6.77 47.12
N GLN A 170 -24.62 8.01 47.58
CA GLN A 170 -24.43 8.32 49.00
C GLN A 170 -25.31 9.53 49.37
N LEU A 171 -25.94 9.42 50.55
CA LEU A 171 -26.69 10.45 51.29
C LEU A 171 -28.20 10.57 51.03
N GLN A 172 -28.96 9.56 51.47
CA GLN A 172 -30.25 9.83 52.13
C GLN A 172 -30.50 8.77 53.21
N GLY A 173 -30.14 9.09 54.45
CA GLY A 173 -30.30 8.14 55.57
C GLY A 173 -29.95 8.69 56.94
N LYS A 174 -30.03 10.00 57.15
CA LYS A 174 -30.02 10.61 58.49
C LYS A 174 -30.97 11.81 58.48
N THR A 175 -31.78 11.88 59.54
CA THR A 175 -32.84 12.86 59.84
C THR A 175 -34.24 12.40 59.42
N LEU A 176 -34.94 11.71 60.32
CA LEU A 176 -35.90 12.40 61.18
C LEU A 176 -36.33 11.47 62.33
N MET A 177 -35.75 11.73 63.51
CA MET A 177 -36.44 11.43 64.76
C MET A 177 -37.73 12.26 64.82
N ARG A 178 -38.83 11.67 65.32
CA ARG A 178 -39.70 12.18 66.38
C ARG A 178 -41.19 11.87 66.16
N LYS A 179 -41.80 11.52 67.31
CA LYS A 179 -43.24 11.50 67.67
C LYS A 179 -44.00 10.29 67.14
N SER A 180 -44.77 9.56 67.94
CA SER A 180 -45.09 9.59 69.37
C SER A 180 -45.76 8.25 69.69
#